data_AF-A0A7R9BBQ1-F1
#
_entry.id   AF-A0A7R9BBQ1-F1
#
_cell.length_a   1.000
_cell.length_b   1.000
_cell.length_c   1.000
_cell.angle_alpha   90.00
_cell.angle_beta   90.00
_cell.angle_gamma   90.00
#
_symmetry.space_group_name_H-M   'P 1'
#
loop_
_entity.id
_entity.type
_entity.pdbx_description
1 polymer ?
#
loop_
_entity_poly.entity_id
_entity_poly.type
_entity_poly.pdbx_seq_one_letter_code
_entity_poly.pdbx_strand_id
1 'polypeptide(L)'
;FDTEAENFFTSSIRVLVVDFILQRQRFDENQSSLFGFGIQRLISEGVYKAAYPLHDGDVKTPGSLRQLLYTEWASVRKWIMYQPIDYITDYFGVKFGLYFAWLGYYTHMLIPAAILGLISFVYGLSTVYSNTLR
;
A
#
# COMPACT_ATOMS: atom_id res chain seq x y z
N PHE A 1 2.37 -10.32 24.52
CA PHE A 1 1.08 -9.80 24.03
C PHE A 1 0.41 -9.14 25.21
N ASP A 2 0.35 -7.82 25.21
CA ASP A 2 -0.28 -7.03 26.27
C ASP A 2 -1.64 -6.56 25.77
N THR A 3 -2.71 -7.10 26.34
CA THR A 3 -4.09 -6.75 25.97
C THR A 3 -4.55 -5.44 26.59
N GLU A 4 -3.81 -4.91 27.57
CA GLU A 4 -4.13 -3.67 28.28
C GLU A 4 -3.43 -2.44 27.67
N ALA A 5 -2.65 -2.64 26.62
CA ALA A 5 -1.98 -1.55 25.93
C ALA A 5 -2.99 -0.57 25.31
N GLU A 6 -2.80 0.73 25.55
CA GLU A 6 -3.68 1.81 25.08
C GLU A 6 -3.90 1.77 23.55
N ASN A 7 -2.88 1.34 22.79
CA ASN A 7 -2.93 1.17 21.34
C ASN A 7 -2.91 -0.30 20.90
N PHE A 8 -3.60 -1.19 21.62
CA PHE A 8 -3.70 -2.61 21.28
C PHE A 8 -4.19 -2.84 19.83
N PHE A 9 -5.20 -2.09 19.39
CA PHE A 9 -5.63 -2.06 17.99
C PHE A 9 -5.02 -0.87 17.27
N THR A 10 -4.26 -1.12 16.21
CA THR A 10 -3.74 -0.07 15.33
C THR A 10 -4.88 0.71 14.66
N SER A 11 -4.60 1.94 14.22
CA SER A 11 -5.57 2.76 13.48
C SER A 11 -6.16 2.04 12.27
N SER A 12 -5.34 1.29 11.53
CA SER A 12 -5.78 0.50 10.38
C SER A 12 -6.75 -0.63 10.78
N ILE A 13 -6.52 -1.33 11.89
CA ILE A 13 -7.45 -2.35 12.40
C ILE A 13 -8.77 -1.71 12.83
N ARG A 14 -8.71 -0.58 13.55
CA ARG A 14 -9.93 0.13 13.98
C ARG A 14 -10.78 0.57 12.78
N VAL A 15 -10.14 1.13 11.76
CA VAL A 15 -10.79 1.49 10.50
C VAL A 15 -11.43 0.26 9.84
N LEU A 16 -10.72 -0.87 9.80
CA LEU A 16 -11.22 -2.11 9.21
C LEU A 16 -12.45 -2.66 9.95
N VAL A 17 -12.45 -2.59 11.28
CA VAL A 17 -13.60 -3.01 12.11
C VAL A 17 -14.80 -2.09 11.84
N VAL A 18 -14.59 -0.77 11.78
CA VAL A 18 -15.66 0.19 11.49
C VAL A 18 -16.23 -0.03 10.07
N ASP A 19 -15.37 -0.20 9.06
CA ASP A 19 -15.79 -0.51 7.70
C ASP A 19 -16.58 -1.83 7.63
N PHE A 20 -16.11 -2.87 8.34
CA PHE A 20 -16.80 -4.15 8.43
C PHE A 20 -18.22 -4.03 9.01
N ILE A 21 -18.40 -3.22 10.06
CA ILE A 21 -19.70 -2.93 10.68
C ILE A 21 -20.58 -2.16 9.70
N LEU A 22 -20.06 -1.07 9.12
CA LEU A 22 -20.80 -0.22 8.18
C LEU A 22 -21.28 -1.00 6.94
N GLN A 23 -20.50 -1.98 6.46
CA GLN A 23 -20.89 -2.83 5.34
C GLN A 23 -22.01 -3.83 5.67
N ARG A 24 -22.19 -4.17 6.95
CA ARG A 24 -23.17 -5.20 7.39
C ARG A 24 -24.40 -4.62 8.07
N GLN A 25 -24.35 -3.36 8.48
CA GLN A 25 -25.45 -2.73 9.18
C GLN A 25 -26.70 -2.67 8.28
N ARG A 26 -27.82 -3.20 8.77
CA ARG A 26 -29.13 -3.06 8.12
C ARG A 26 -29.75 -1.72 8.50
N PHE A 27 -30.49 -1.14 7.58
CA PHE A 27 -31.20 0.12 7.77
C PHE A 27 -32.71 0.03 7.49
N ASP A 28 -33.19 -1.13 7.03
CA ASP A 28 -34.61 -1.41 6.82
C ASP A 28 -35.21 -2.15 8.03
N GLU A 29 -36.38 -1.71 8.47
CA GLU A 29 -37.17 -2.36 9.53
C GLU A 29 -37.83 -3.65 9.03
N ASN A 30 -38.19 -3.68 7.74
CA ASN A 30 -38.76 -4.86 7.11
C ASN A 30 -37.65 -5.79 6.62
N GLN A 31 -37.48 -6.92 7.32
CA GLN A 31 -36.46 -7.93 6.97
C GLN A 31 -36.63 -8.55 5.56
N SER A 32 -37.70 -8.21 4.84
CA SER A 32 -38.01 -8.69 3.49
C SER A 32 -37.12 -8.11 2.40
N SER A 33 -36.51 -6.93 2.59
CA SER A 33 -35.59 -6.39 1.60
C SER A 33 -34.23 -7.10 1.69
N LEU A 34 -33.89 -7.83 0.63
CA LEU A 34 -32.59 -8.50 0.49
C LEU A 34 -31.42 -7.52 0.35
N PHE A 35 -31.70 -6.24 0.06
CA PHE A 35 -30.70 -5.21 -0.24
C PHE A 35 -30.69 -4.04 0.76
N GLY A 36 -31.47 -4.11 1.85
CA GLY A 36 -31.58 -3.07 2.88
C GLY A 36 -30.43 -3.01 3.89
N PHE A 37 -29.19 -3.17 3.42
CA PHE A 37 -28.01 -3.17 4.29
C PHE A 37 -26.76 -2.61 3.60
N GLY A 38 -25.83 -2.16 4.44
CA GLY A 38 -24.50 -1.74 4.02
C GLY A 38 -24.41 -0.28 3.56
N ILE A 39 -23.34 0.39 3.97
CA ILE A 39 -23.07 1.80 3.65
C ILE A 39 -22.96 2.06 2.15
N GLN A 40 -22.46 1.09 1.37
CA GLN A 40 -22.32 1.22 -0.09
C GLN A 40 -23.67 1.44 -0.78
N ARG A 41 -24.74 0.82 -0.27
CA ARG A 41 -26.08 1.00 -0.81
C ARG A 41 -26.56 2.44 -0.62
N LEU A 42 -26.42 2.95 0.60
CA LEU A 42 -26.81 4.32 0.95
C LEU A 42 -26.00 5.37 0.16
N ILE A 43 -24.74 5.08 -0.17
CA ILE A 43 -23.95 5.94 -1.07
C ILE A 43 -24.50 5.87 -2.50
N SER A 44 -24.78 4.66 -3.01
CA SER A 44 -25.31 4.48 -4.38
C SER A 44 -26.69 5.11 -4.60
N GLU A 45 -27.50 5.18 -3.55
CA GLU A 45 -28.83 5.82 -3.56
C GLU A 45 -28.77 7.34 -3.31
N GLY A 46 -27.57 7.89 -3.08
CA GLY A 46 -27.37 9.32 -2.86
C GLY A 46 -27.77 9.82 -1.46
N VAL A 47 -28.07 8.91 -0.51
CA VAL A 47 -28.31 9.26 0.90
C VAL A 47 -27.03 9.79 1.54
N TYR A 48 -25.90 9.13 1.28
CA TYR A 48 -24.57 9.60 1.68
C TYR A 48 -23.74 9.98 0.45
N LYS A 49 -22.93 11.05 0.60
CA LYS A 49 -22.04 11.51 -0.48
C LYS A 49 -20.77 10.66 -0.62
N ALA A 50 -20.17 10.27 0.50
CA ALA A 50 -18.95 9.46 0.54
C ALA A 50 -18.75 8.88 1.94
N ALA A 51 -18.00 7.77 2.03
CA ALA A 51 -17.47 7.23 3.27
C ALA A 51 -16.00 6.87 3.06
N TYR A 52 -15.13 7.41 3.90
CA TYR A 52 -13.68 7.15 3.85
C TYR A 52 -13.07 7.31 5.24
N PRO A 53 -12.00 6.56 5.55
CA PRO A 53 -11.27 6.74 6.79
C PRO A 53 -10.48 8.04 6.80
N LEU A 54 -10.29 8.60 7.99
CA LEU A 54 -9.41 9.75 8.19
C LEU A 54 -7.96 9.31 8.37
N HIS A 55 -7.03 10.13 7.90
CA HIS A 55 -5.60 9.97 8.18
C HIS A 55 -5.26 10.45 9.60
N ASP A 56 -4.14 9.98 10.13
CA ASP A 56 -3.62 10.34 11.46
C ASP A 56 -3.08 11.79 11.56
N GLY A 57 -2.99 12.50 10.43
CA GLY A 57 -2.59 13.89 10.35
C GLY A 57 -2.27 14.35 8.93
N ASP A 58 -1.70 15.55 8.84
CA ASP A 58 -1.10 16.04 7.61
C ASP A 58 0.39 15.66 7.57
N VAL A 59 0.99 15.75 6.38
CA VAL A 59 2.41 15.45 6.14
C VAL A 59 3.35 16.33 6.99
N LYS A 60 2.85 17.47 7.48
CA LYS A 60 3.59 18.41 8.34
C LYS A 60 3.36 18.17 9.85
N THR A 61 2.39 17.34 10.23
CA THR A 61 2.05 17.11 11.64
C THR A 61 3.16 16.30 12.31
N PRO A 62 3.88 16.88 13.31
CA PRO A 62 4.99 16.22 13.97
C PRO A 62 4.52 14.95 14.69
N GLY A 63 5.21 13.84 14.45
CA GLY A 63 4.93 12.57 15.12
C GLY A 63 3.78 11.75 14.49
N SER A 64 3.22 12.20 13.37
CA SER A 64 2.30 11.36 12.59
C SER A 64 3.05 10.30 11.78
N LEU A 65 2.46 9.12 11.64
CA LEU A 65 2.99 8.04 10.80
C LEU A 65 3.03 8.48 9.33
N ARG A 66 2.07 9.32 8.91
CA ARG A 66 2.05 9.92 7.57
C ARG A 66 3.28 10.79 7.31
N GLN A 67 3.69 11.64 8.26
CA GLN A 67 4.91 12.42 8.15
C GLN A 67 6.13 11.50 8.05
N LEU A 68 6.24 10.51 8.94
CA LEU A 68 7.36 9.56 8.98
C LEU A 68 7.52 8.82 7.64
N LEU A 69 6.42 8.29 7.11
CA LEU A 69 6.40 7.60 5.81
C LEU A 69 6.79 8.53 4.67
N TYR A 70 6.39 9.79 4.71
CA TYR A 70 6.77 10.77 3.70
C TYR A 70 8.27 11.09 3.74
N THR A 71 8.85 11.27 4.93
CA THR A 71 10.27 11.64 5.10
C THR A 71 11.22 10.49 4.85
N GLU A 72 10.86 9.27 5.27
CA GLU A 72 11.77 8.12 5.24
C GLU A 72 11.56 7.18 4.04
N TRP A 73 10.38 7.18 3.42
CA TRP A 73 10.07 6.22 2.35
C TRP A 73 9.56 6.89 1.07
N ALA A 74 8.47 7.65 1.11
CA ALA A 74 7.85 8.25 -0.08
C ALA A 74 8.57 9.51 -0.61
N SER A 75 9.87 9.60 -0.36
CA SER A 75 10.75 10.67 -0.85
C SER A 75 11.67 10.14 -1.94
N VAL A 76 11.79 10.88 -3.05
CA VAL A 76 12.68 10.53 -4.17
C VAL A 76 14.14 10.39 -3.70
N ARG A 77 14.53 11.12 -2.64
CA ARG A 77 15.87 11.03 -2.04
C ARG A 77 16.17 9.65 -1.43
N LYS A 78 15.15 8.85 -1.14
CA LYS A 78 15.26 7.57 -0.41
C LYS A 78 15.11 6.34 -1.31
N TRP A 79 15.18 6.49 -2.64
CA TRP A 79 14.97 5.43 -3.63
C TRP A 79 15.88 4.18 -3.51
N ILE A 80 17.05 4.29 -2.86
CA ILE A 80 17.99 3.16 -2.66
C ILE A 80 17.87 2.56 -1.24
N MET A 81 17.11 3.20 -0.34
CA MET A 81 16.96 2.72 1.03
C MET A 81 16.01 1.52 1.11
N TYR A 82 16.20 0.68 2.13
CA TYR A 82 15.25 -0.37 2.44
C TYR A 82 13.87 0.22 2.74
N GLN A 83 12.83 -0.42 2.18
CA GLN A 83 11.45 0.01 2.40
C GLN A 83 11.01 -0.37 3.83
N PRO A 84 10.45 0.56 4.62
CA PRO A 84 9.92 0.27 5.95
C PRO A 84 8.55 -0.43 5.87
N ILE A 85 8.54 -1.71 5.48
CA ILE A 85 7.31 -2.48 5.20
C ILE A 85 6.37 -2.54 6.41
N ASP A 86 6.89 -2.64 7.63
CA ASP A 86 6.08 -2.71 8.84
C ASP A 86 5.25 -1.44 9.03
N TYR A 87 5.88 -0.27 8.91
CA TYR A 87 5.20 1.03 9.00
C TYR A 87 4.20 1.26 7.85
N ILE A 88 4.51 0.79 6.64
CA ILE A 88 3.57 0.85 5.50
C ILE A 88 2.36 -0.05 5.80
N THR A 89 2.59 -1.22 6.38
CA THR A 89 1.54 -2.18 6.76
C THR A 89 0.67 -1.64 7.88
N ASP A 90 1.26 -1.00 8.89
CA ASP A 90 0.51 -0.42 9.99
C ASP A 90 -0.37 0.75 9.54
N TYR A 91 0.08 1.54 8.57
CA TYR A 91 -0.65 2.69 8.05
C TYR A 91 -1.71 2.33 7.00
N PHE A 92 -1.32 1.60 5.95
CA PHE A 92 -2.19 1.29 4.81
C PHE A 92 -2.88 -0.07 4.93
N GLY A 93 -2.41 -0.93 5.83
CA GLY A 93 -2.88 -2.30 5.99
C GLY A 93 -2.05 -3.31 5.19
N VAL A 94 -2.28 -4.59 5.51
CA VAL A 94 -1.51 -5.74 5.00
C VAL A 94 -1.52 -5.85 3.48
N LYS A 95 -2.63 -5.50 2.81
CA LYS A 95 -2.72 -5.57 1.34
C LYS A 95 -1.69 -4.66 0.65
N PHE A 96 -1.55 -3.43 1.13
CA PHE A 96 -0.58 -2.48 0.59
C PHE A 96 0.85 -2.83 1.02
N GLY A 97 1.04 -3.28 2.26
CA GLY A 97 2.32 -3.80 2.73
C GLY A 97 2.86 -4.92 1.84
N LEU A 98 2.01 -5.90 1.52
CA LEU A 98 2.37 -7.01 0.63
C LEU A 98 2.70 -6.55 -0.79
N TYR A 99 1.93 -5.59 -1.33
CA TYR A 99 2.19 -5.01 -2.65
C TYR A 99 3.60 -4.40 -2.72
N PHE A 100 3.97 -3.56 -1.75
CA PHE A 100 5.28 -2.92 -1.73
C PHE A 100 6.43 -3.88 -1.42
N ALA A 101 6.19 -4.88 -0.58
CA ALA A 101 7.15 -5.96 -0.33
C ALA A 101 7.44 -6.74 -1.62
N TRP A 102 6.41 -7.12 -2.38
CA TRP A 102 6.56 -7.82 -3.66
C TRP A 102 7.25 -6.95 -4.71
N LEU A 103 6.87 -5.67 -4.81
CA LEU A 103 7.52 -4.72 -5.71
C LEU A 103 9.02 -4.60 -5.41
N GLY A 104 9.37 -4.41 -4.14
CA GLY A 104 10.77 -4.35 -3.70
C GLY A 104 11.55 -5.61 -4.06
N TYR A 105 10.98 -6.79 -3.77
CA TYR A 105 11.58 -8.07 -4.15
C TYR A 105 11.81 -8.17 -5.67
N TYR A 106 10.79 -7.83 -6.46
CA TYR A 106 10.86 -7.89 -7.91
C TYR A 106 11.95 -6.96 -8.47
N THR A 107 12.03 -5.72 -7.99
CA THR A 107 13.10 -4.78 -8.39
C THR A 107 14.49 -5.30 -8.03
N HIS A 108 14.66 -5.94 -6.88
CA HIS A 108 15.95 -6.54 -6.51
C HIS A 108 16.33 -7.71 -7.43
N MET A 109 15.37 -8.53 -7.85
CA MET A 109 15.62 -9.62 -8.82
C MET A 109 15.96 -9.12 -10.22
N LEU A 110 15.52 -7.90 -10.59
CA LEU A 110 15.88 -7.28 -11.86
C LEU A 110 17.35 -6.82 -11.91
N ILE A 111 17.99 -6.55 -10.77
CA ILE A 111 19.40 -6.10 -10.73
C ILE A 111 20.36 -7.11 -11.37
N PRO A 112 20.41 -8.40 -10.95
CA PRO A 112 21.29 -9.38 -11.59
C PRO A 112 20.90 -9.64 -13.06
N ALA A 113 19.61 -9.65 -13.38
CA ALA A 113 19.15 -9.80 -14.76
C ALA A 113 19.63 -8.63 -15.65
N ALA A 114 19.57 -7.40 -15.16
CA ALA A 114 20.06 -6.21 -15.85
C ALA A 114 21.58 -6.23 -16.02
N ILE A 115 22.34 -6.70 -15.03
CA ILE A 115 23.80 -6.86 -15.13
C ILE A 115 24.16 -7.85 -16.25
N LEU A 116 23.52 -9.03 -16.28
CA LEU A 116 23.75 -10.02 -17.33
C LEU A 116 23.35 -9.50 -18.72
N GLY A 117 22.23 -8.78 -18.80
CA GLY A 117 21.78 -8.12 -20.03
C GLY A 117 22.76 -7.05 -20.52
N LEU A 118 23.35 -6.26 -19.61
CA LEU A 118 24.34 -5.26 -19.97
C LEU A 118 25.66 -5.89 -20.46
N ILE A 119 26.12 -6.97 -19.81
CA ILE A 119 27.32 -7.71 -20.21
C ILE A 119 27.14 -8.29 -21.62
N SER A 120 26.00 -8.94 -21.89
CA SER A 120 25.72 -9.52 -23.21
C SER A 120 25.59 -8.45 -24.30
N PHE A 121 24.98 -7.30 -23.97
CA PHE A 121 24.89 -6.15 -24.87
C PHE A 121 26.27 -5.58 -25.23
N VAL A 122 27.14 -5.37 -24.23
CA VAL A 122 28.51 -4.86 -24.46
C VAL A 122 29.34 -5.86 -25.26
N TYR A 123 29.25 -7.16 -24.95
CA TYR A 123 29.91 -8.21 -25.74
C TYR A 123 29.46 -8.20 -27.20
N GLY A 124 28.15 -8.05 -27.45
CA GLY A 124 27.60 -7.88 -28.79
C GLY A 124 28.21 -6.68 -29.52
N LEU A 125 28.24 -5.51 -28.88
CA LEU A 125 28.84 -4.30 -29.46
C LEU A 125 30.33 -4.48 -29.78
N SER A 126 31.12 -5.08 -28.88
CA SER A 126 32.55 -5.33 -29.12
C SER A 126 32.79 -6.33 -30.26
N THR A 127 31.91 -7.31 -30.42
CA THR A 127 32.02 -8.37 -31.42
C THR A 127 31.56 -7.91 -32.82
N VAL A 128 30.67 -6.92 -32.89
CA VAL A 128 30.17 -6.36 -34.16
C VAL A 128 31.29 -5.71 -34.98
N TYR A 129 32.17 -4.92 -34.35
CA TYR A 129 33.28 -4.25 -35.05
C TYR A 129 34.41 -5.20 -35.43
N SER A 130 34.58 -6.31 -34.70
CA SER A 130 35.62 -7.30 -34.98
C SER A 130 35.20 -8.35 -36.03
N ASN A 131 33.91 -8.42 -36.39
CA ASN A 131 33.40 -9.29 -37.47
C ASN A 131 33.15 -8.57 -38.80
N THR A 132 33.63 -7.33 -38.95
CA THR A 132 33.65 -6.68 -40.26
C THR A 132 34.97 -7.01 -40.96
N LEU A 133 34.90 -7.88 -41.98
CA LEU A 133 35.94 -8.30 -42.93
C LEU A 133 36.73 -9.59 -42.62
N ARG A 134 36.14 -10.74 -42.98
CA ARG A 134 36.77 -11.66 -43.93
C ARG A 134 35.72 -12.39 -44.78
#